data_AF-A0A2E4YT09-F1
#
_entry.id   AF-A0A2E4YT09-F1
#
_cell.length_a   1.000
_cell.length_b   1.000
_cell.length_c   1.000
_cell.angle_alpha   90.00
_cell.angle_beta   90.00
_cell.angle_gamma   90.00
#
_symmetry.space_group_name_H-M   'P 1'
#
loop_
_entity.id
_entity.type
_entity.pdbx_description
1 polymer ?
#
loop_
_entity_poly.entity_id
_entity_poly.type
_entity_poly.pdbx_seq_one_letter_code
_entity_poly.pdbx_strand_id
1 'polypeptide(L)'
;MKKYLFLLMLNPIVIFSQSTYCEGFALGFKKGFCHNNVGCIAPPAPCGVQSIGGDGSYNHGYNDGFAKGQIESKNTQNSNFNSNLPGFNIQKENVNTDLKFEPYIKPQTNNEIKEMLQKDLNNINQSSYQFKRTSDEYFENKRTEERARVLKELKEAKELYDLNILSKTEYDSLIKPLKRKLFEKHEEVIYWKSLRYAYENTDSPKHKARYLKKLNILHAKYGLPLIVDESKSENDDFNKKINTDIIISNEKYLSDDDIIGYKTGPFGKFKTGNKVIFNLGGKLYKATVYEKSSFTEVKVYKIFEKNNGKWEESPKPEVGTIAKSIPTRYISYLKVTP
;
A
#
# COMPACT_ATOMS: atom_id res chain seq x y z
N MET A 1 41.69 -9.72 -22.79
CA MET A 1 40.24 -9.41 -22.68
C MET A 1 39.89 -8.37 -21.61
N LYS A 2 40.80 -7.46 -21.20
CA LYS A 2 40.53 -6.45 -20.15
C LYS A 2 40.17 -5.03 -20.66
N LYS A 3 40.27 -4.77 -21.97
CA LYS A 3 40.08 -3.42 -22.55
C LYS A 3 38.63 -3.05 -22.87
N TYR A 4 37.70 -4.02 -22.93
CA TYR A 4 36.28 -3.76 -23.21
C TYR A 4 35.43 -3.48 -21.97
N LEU A 5 35.97 -3.74 -20.76
CA LEU A 5 35.25 -3.51 -19.50
C LEU A 5 35.00 -2.01 -19.23
N PHE A 6 35.87 -1.14 -19.75
CA PHE A 6 35.75 0.31 -19.55
C PHE A 6 34.66 0.96 -20.44
N LEU A 7 34.34 0.35 -21.58
CA LEU A 7 33.34 0.88 -22.52
C LEU A 7 31.89 0.64 -22.02
N LEU A 8 31.68 -0.37 -21.16
CA LEU A 8 30.36 -0.67 -20.60
C LEU A 8 29.94 0.29 -19.47
N MET A 9 30.89 1.04 -18.90
CA MET A 9 30.68 1.99 -17.80
C MET A 9 30.27 3.40 -18.27
N LEU A 10 30.27 3.65 -19.57
CA LEU A 10 29.89 4.93 -20.19
C LEU A 10 28.45 4.95 -20.73
N ASN A 11 27.59 4.02 -20.30
CA ASN A 11 26.16 4.17 -20.55
C ASN A 11 25.66 5.36 -19.72
N PRO A 12 25.22 6.46 -20.34
CA PRO A 12 24.69 7.59 -19.61
C PRO A 12 23.48 7.08 -18.84
N ILE A 13 23.56 7.15 -17.52
CA ILE A 13 22.42 7.02 -16.65
C ILE A 13 21.49 8.14 -17.09
N VAL A 14 20.49 7.82 -17.93
CA VAL A 14 19.44 8.76 -18.30
C VAL A 14 18.62 8.96 -17.03
N ILE A 15 19.03 9.94 -16.24
CA ILE A 15 18.44 10.22 -14.93
C ILE A 15 17.02 10.71 -15.19
N PHE A 16 16.04 9.85 -14.93
CA PHE A 16 14.65 10.22 -14.74
C PHE A 16 14.55 11.15 -13.52
N SER A 17 14.91 12.43 -13.70
CA SER A 17 14.82 13.49 -12.69
C SER A 17 13.51 14.25 -12.81
N GLN A 18 12.42 13.56 -13.15
CA GLN A 18 11.10 14.16 -12.97
C GLN A 18 10.87 14.25 -11.46
N SER A 19 10.75 15.46 -10.94
CA SER A 19 10.45 15.67 -9.53
C SER A 19 9.09 15.06 -9.19
N THR A 20 8.90 14.64 -7.94
CA THR A 20 7.58 14.20 -7.44
C THR A 20 6.50 15.26 -7.68
N TYR A 21 6.89 16.53 -7.73
CA TYR A 21 6.04 17.64 -8.14
C TYR A 21 5.59 17.52 -9.61
N CYS A 22 6.50 17.30 -10.58
CA CYS A 22 6.14 17.12 -11.99
C CYS A 22 5.13 15.97 -12.18
N GLU A 23 5.34 14.86 -11.49
CA GLU A 23 4.43 13.69 -11.55
C GLU A 23 3.04 14.04 -11.00
N GLY A 24 2.99 14.69 -9.84
CA GLY A 24 1.75 15.20 -9.26
C GLY A 24 1.06 16.17 -10.20
N PHE A 25 1.80 17.13 -10.75
CA PHE A 25 1.31 18.16 -11.67
C PHE A 25 0.71 17.56 -12.93
N ALA A 26 1.39 16.61 -13.57
CA ALA A 26 0.88 15.97 -14.78
C ALA A 26 -0.45 15.23 -14.54
N LEU A 27 -0.55 14.51 -13.41
CA LEU A 27 -1.78 13.82 -13.02
C LEU A 27 -2.90 14.77 -12.64
N GLY A 28 -2.58 15.82 -11.87
CA GLY A 28 -3.50 16.88 -11.50
C GLY A 28 -4.06 17.59 -12.73
N PHE A 29 -3.18 18.00 -13.65
CA PHE A 29 -3.52 18.66 -14.91
C PHE A 29 -4.49 17.83 -15.74
N LYS A 30 -4.19 16.55 -15.96
CA LYS A 30 -5.08 15.65 -16.71
C LYS A 30 -6.48 15.59 -16.10
N LYS A 31 -6.57 15.49 -14.77
CA LYS A 31 -7.84 15.46 -14.04
C LYS A 31 -8.58 16.79 -14.07
N GLY A 32 -7.86 17.90 -13.94
CA GLY A 32 -8.43 19.24 -13.99
C GLY A 32 -8.94 19.61 -15.38
N PHE A 33 -8.18 19.26 -16.41
CA PHE A 33 -8.54 19.53 -17.81
C PHE A 33 -9.84 18.80 -18.21
N CYS A 34 -9.98 17.55 -17.78
CA CYS A 34 -11.15 16.73 -18.05
C CYS A 34 -12.23 16.78 -16.95
N HIS A 35 -12.17 17.76 -16.06
CA HIS A 35 -13.14 17.87 -14.98
C HIS A 35 -14.57 18.05 -15.56
N ASN A 36 -15.48 17.15 -15.20
CA ASN A 36 -16.88 17.08 -15.66
C ASN A 36 -17.12 16.74 -17.14
N ASN A 37 -16.10 16.30 -17.89
CA ASN A 37 -16.28 15.85 -19.29
C ASN A 37 -15.94 14.38 -19.45
N VAL A 38 -16.97 13.53 -19.58
CA VAL A 38 -16.80 12.09 -19.85
C VAL A 38 -16.23 11.90 -21.26
N GLY A 39 -15.21 11.05 -21.40
CA GLY A 39 -14.54 10.80 -22.68
C GLY A 39 -13.51 11.87 -23.08
N CYS A 40 -13.24 12.85 -22.21
CA CYS A 40 -12.19 13.84 -22.44
C CYS A 40 -10.80 13.20 -22.48
N ILE A 41 -10.01 13.62 -23.47
CA ILE A 41 -8.59 13.27 -23.62
C ILE A 41 -7.80 14.55 -23.38
N ALA A 42 -7.18 14.67 -22.20
CA ALA A 42 -6.34 15.82 -21.89
C ALA A 42 -5.07 15.80 -22.76
N PRO A 43 -4.57 16.97 -23.18
CA PRO A 43 -3.28 17.05 -23.84
C PRO A 43 -2.15 16.62 -22.89
N PRO A 44 -0.97 16.26 -23.42
CA PRO A 44 0.19 15.94 -22.60
C PRO A 44 0.55 17.16 -21.73
N ALA A 45 0.59 16.95 -20.41
CA ALA A 45 0.86 18.01 -19.45
C ALA A 45 2.34 18.42 -19.49
N PRO A 46 2.68 19.72 -19.51
CA PRO A 46 4.05 20.17 -19.24
C PRO A 46 4.40 19.89 -17.78
N CYS A 47 5.70 19.77 -17.43
CA CYS A 47 6.06 19.84 -16.02
C CYS A 47 5.79 21.27 -15.52
N GLY A 48 4.97 21.39 -14.49
CA GLY A 48 4.62 22.66 -13.88
C GLY A 48 5.83 23.34 -13.23
N VAL A 49 5.81 24.67 -13.21
CA VAL A 49 6.70 25.46 -12.38
C VAL A 49 6.07 25.56 -11.00
N GLN A 50 6.85 25.20 -9.97
CA GLN A 50 6.39 25.23 -8.59
C GLN A 50 5.97 26.64 -8.17
N SER A 51 4.76 26.75 -7.62
CA SER A 51 4.24 27.98 -7.02
C SER A 51 5.19 28.50 -5.93
N ILE A 52 5.35 29.82 -5.85
CA ILE A 52 6.18 30.46 -4.82
C ILE A 52 5.65 30.06 -3.44
N GLY A 53 6.51 29.43 -2.62
CA GLY A 53 6.14 28.92 -1.30
C GLY A 53 5.66 27.47 -1.25
N GLY A 54 5.64 26.75 -2.37
CA GLY A 54 5.35 25.31 -2.38
C GLY A 54 6.46 24.46 -1.80
N ASP A 55 6.13 23.21 -1.42
CA ASP A 55 7.07 22.25 -0.82
C ASP A 55 7.65 21.23 -1.83
N GLY A 56 7.31 21.35 -3.11
CA GLY A 56 7.73 20.43 -4.17
C GLY A 56 7.13 19.02 -4.00
N SER A 57 6.13 18.86 -3.13
CA SER A 57 5.47 17.60 -2.92
C SER A 57 4.58 17.24 -4.09
N TYR A 58 4.32 15.94 -4.21
CA TYR A 58 3.34 15.40 -5.16
C TYR A 58 1.95 16.05 -4.99
N ASN A 59 1.51 16.27 -3.74
CA ASN A 59 0.19 16.84 -3.48
C ASN A 59 0.11 18.30 -3.94
N HIS A 60 1.17 19.08 -3.71
CA HIS A 60 1.25 20.45 -4.18
C HIS A 60 1.23 20.49 -5.72
N GLY A 61 2.06 19.66 -6.36
CA GLY A 61 2.06 19.52 -7.82
C GLY A 61 0.68 19.15 -8.35
N TYR A 62 0.01 18.18 -7.75
CA TYR A 62 -1.33 17.75 -8.13
C TYR A 62 -2.36 18.89 -8.04
N ASN A 63 -2.34 19.68 -6.98
CA ASN A 63 -3.29 20.80 -6.81
C ASN A 63 -3.02 21.91 -7.85
N ASP A 64 -1.76 22.28 -8.05
CA ASP A 64 -1.35 23.28 -9.05
C ASP A 64 -1.72 22.82 -10.47
N GLY A 65 -1.43 21.56 -10.78
CA GLY A 65 -1.78 20.93 -12.04
C GLY A 65 -3.28 20.94 -12.26
N PHE A 66 -4.06 20.55 -11.26
CA PHE A 66 -5.52 20.52 -11.35
C PHE A 66 -6.11 21.90 -11.62
N ALA A 67 -5.65 22.93 -10.91
CA ALA A 67 -6.07 24.32 -11.15
C ALA A 67 -5.71 24.78 -12.57
N LYS A 68 -4.48 24.51 -13.01
CA LYS A 68 -4.02 24.87 -14.37
C LYS A 68 -4.83 24.15 -15.45
N GLY A 69 -5.12 22.86 -15.26
CA GLY A 69 -5.91 22.05 -16.18
C GLY A 69 -7.32 22.62 -16.37
N GLN A 70 -7.98 23.07 -15.28
CA GLN A 70 -9.30 23.70 -15.40
C GLN A 70 -9.27 25.01 -16.18
N ILE A 71 -8.23 25.82 -16.00
CA ILE A 71 -8.06 27.09 -16.74
C ILE A 71 -7.88 26.79 -18.25
N GLU A 72 -7.03 25.84 -18.60
CA GLU A 72 -6.79 25.49 -20.00
C GLU A 72 -7.99 24.83 -20.68
N SER A 73 -8.76 24.04 -19.94
CA SER A 73 -10.02 23.46 -20.42
C SER A 73 -11.00 24.56 -20.85
N LYS A 74 -11.17 25.60 -20.02
CA LYS A 74 -12.02 26.75 -20.34
C LYS A 74 -11.52 27.54 -21.56
N ASN A 75 -10.22 27.75 -21.65
CA ASN A 75 -9.62 28.45 -22.79
C ASN A 75 -9.75 27.68 -24.11
N THR A 76 -9.68 26.34 -24.05
CA THR A 76 -9.87 25.46 -25.22
C THR A 76 -11.32 25.45 -25.69
N GLN A 77 -12.29 25.51 -24.76
CA GLN A 77 -13.71 25.59 -25.12
C GLN A 77 -14.07 26.94 -25.76
N ASN A 78 -13.44 28.03 -25.32
CA ASN A 78 -13.70 29.37 -25.87
C ASN A 78 -13.04 29.61 -27.24
N SER A 79 -11.99 28.86 -27.60
CA SER A 79 -11.26 29.03 -28.87
C SER A 79 -11.90 28.33 -30.08
N ASN A 80 -13.01 27.61 -29.88
CA ASN A 80 -13.79 27.00 -30.96
C ASN A 80 -14.90 27.89 -31.54
N PHE A 81 -14.92 29.20 -31.25
CA PHE A 81 -15.76 30.18 -31.92
C PHE A 81 -14.86 31.21 -32.63
N ASN A 82 -14.92 31.22 -33.97
CA ASN A 82 -14.20 32.11 -34.90
C ASN A 82 -12.78 31.68 -35.32
N SER A 83 -12.69 30.59 -36.08
CA SER A 83 -11.62 30.43 -37.07
C SER A 83 -11.94 31.27 -38.32
N ASN A 84 -11.60 32.56 -38.27
CA ASN A 84 -11.16 33.34 -39.43
C ASN A 84 -9.96 34.17 -38.95
N LEU A 85 -8.76 33.63 -39.13
CA LEU A 85 -7.52 34.42 -39.18
C LEU A 85 -7.62 35.37 -40.39
N PRO A 86 -7.01 36.59 -40.36
CA PRO A 86 -5.63 36.77 -39.92
C PRO A 86 -5.36 38.00 -39.04
N GLY A 87 -4.39 37.82 -38.14
CA GLY A 87 -3.60 38.89 -37.56
C GLY A 87 -4.18 39.50 -36.29
N PHE A 88 -3.67 39.09 -35.12
CA PHE A 88 -3.72 39.97 -33.96
C PHE A 88 -2.47 39.89 -33.09
N ASN A 89 -1.94 41.09 -32.86
CA ASN A 89 -0.93 41.47 -31.89
C ASN A 89 -1.34 41.04 -30.48
N ILE A 90 -0.43 40.40 -29.76
CA ILE A 90 -0.57 40.18 -28.32
C ILE A 90 -0.21 41.50 -27.62
N GLN A 91 -1.22 42.31 -27.29
CA GLN A 91 -1.04 43.34 -26.27
C GLN A 91 -0.94 42.64 -24.91
N LYS A 92 0.18 42.88 -24.21
CA LYS A 92 0.38 42.50 -22.82
C LYS A 92 -0.61 43.25 -21.95
N GLU A 93 -1.73 42.62 -21.61
CA GLU A 93 -2.54 43.07 -20.48
C GLU A 93 -1.78 42.81 -19.18
N ASN A 94 -1.56 43.88 -18.41
CA ASN A 94 -1.08 43.82 -17.04
C ASN A 94 -2.16 43.15 -16.18
N VAL A 95 -2.06 41.83 -16.00
CA VAL A 95 -2.84 41.10 -15.02
C VAL A 95 -2.33 41.52 -13.64
N ASN A 96 -3.07 42.42 -13.01
CA ASN A 96 -2.84 42.86 -11.64
C ASN A 96 -3.17 41.67 -10.71
N THR A 97 -2.14 41.01 -10.18
CA THR A 97 -2.26 39.84 -9.31
C THR A 97 -2.63 40.26 -7.89
N ASP A 98 -3.89 40.63 -7.70
CA ASP A 98 -4.53 40.74 -6.37
C ASP A 98 -5.75 39.81 -6.29
N LEU A 99 -5.60 38.61 -6.86
CA LEU A 99 -6.55 37.52 -6.76
C LEU A 99 -6.52 36.94 -5.35
N LYS A 100 -7.31 37.55 -4.45
CA LYS A 100 -7.76 36.89 -3.24
C LYS A 100 -8.55 35.66 -3.66
N PHE A 101 -7.97 34.48 -3.44
CA PHE A 101 -8.69 33.22 -3.53
C PHE A 101 -9.73 33.19 -2.42
N GLU A 102 -10.93 33.68 -2.68
CA GLU A 102 -12.10 33.20 -1.96
C GLU A 102 -12.39 31.80 -2.50
N PRO A 103 -12.33 30.74 -1.66
CA PRO A 103 -12.72 29.42 -2.09
C PRO A 103 -14.21 29.48 -2.41
N TYR A 104 -14.54 29.60 -3.69
CA TYR A 104 -15.90 29.52 -4.18
C TYR A 104 -16.38 28.08 -4.03
N ILE A 105 -16.84 27.73 -2.83
CA ILE A 105 -17.67 26.56 -2.61
C ILE A 105 -19.06 26.98 -3.06
N LYS A 106 -19.37 26.69 -4.32
CA LYS A 106 -20.74 26.80 -4.83
C LYS A 106 -21.63 26.01 -3.86
N PRO A 107 -22.67 26.60 -3.24
CA PRO A 107 -23.53 25.86 -2.33
C PRO A 107 -24.18 24.73 -3.14
N GLN A 108 -23.72 23.50 -2.89
CA GLN A 108 -24.29 22.34 -3.54
C GLN A 108 -25.72 22.18 -3.04
N THR A 109 -26.64 21.94 -3.97
CA THR A 109 -28.01 21.64 -3.59
C THR A 109 -28.05 20.30 -2.86
N ASN A 110 -29.04 20.09 -1.98
CA ASN A 110 -29.21 18.81 -1.28
C ASN A 110 -29.31 17.60 -2.23
N ASN A 111 -29.72 17.82 -3.48
CA ASN A 111 -29.80 16.77 -4.49
C ASN A 111 -28.41 16.40 -5.04
N GLU A 112 -27.54 17.38 -5.33
CA GLU A 112 -26.16 17.13 -5.77
C GLU A 112 -25.35 16.39 -4.70
N ILE A 113 -25.54 16.73 -3.42
CA ILE A 113 -24.91 16.03 -2.30
C ILE A 113 -25.37 14.57 -2.24
N LYS A 114 -26.67 14.30 -2.42
CA LYS A 114 -27.19 12.92 -2.44
C LYS A 114 -26.63 12.10 -3.61
N GLU A 115 -26.53 12.70 -4.80
CA GLU A 115 -25.96 12.04 -5.97
C GLU A 115 -24.48 11.71 -5.77
N MET A 116 -23.71 12.63 -5.18
CA MET A 116 -22.31 12.38 -4.82
C MET A 116 -22.16 11.24 -3.81
N LEU A 117 -22.94 11.27 -2.73
CA LEU A 117 -22.91 10.21 -1.71
C LEU A 117 -23.29 8.85 -2.29
N GLN A 118 -24.29 8.80 -3.17
CA GLN A 118 -24.69 7.56 -3.83
C GLN A 118 -23.59 7.04 -4.76
N LYS A 119 -22.93 7.95 -5.50
CA LYS A 119 -21.80 7.60 -6.36
C LYS A 119 -20.63 7.05 -5.54
N ASP A 120 -20.30 7.68 -4.42
CA ASP A 120 -19.23 7.22 -3.53
C ASP A 120 -19.57 5.85 -2.91
N LEU A 121 -20.81 5.65 -2.48
CA LEU A 121 -21.28 4.36 -1.99
C LEU A 121 -21.16 3.26 -3.05
N ASN A 122 -21.53 3.56 -4.30
CA ASN A 122 -21.38 2.63 -5.42
C ASN A 122 -19.91 2.29 -5.69
N ASN A 123 -19.02 3.29 -5.64
CA ASN A 123 -17.57 3.09 -5.82
C ASN A 123 -16.97 2.23 -4.69
N ILE A 124 -17.40 2.45 -3.45
CA ILE A 124 -16.97 1.67 -2.29
C ILE A 124 -17.43 0.20 -2.43
N ASN A 125 -18.69 -0.02 -2.77
CA ASN A 125 -19.24 -1.36 -2.99
C ASN A 125 -18.50 -2.11 -4.12
N GLN A 126 -18.21 -1.41 -5.23
CA GLN A 126 -17.43 -1.98 -6.33
C GLN A 126 -16.01 -2.34 -5.88
N SER A 127 -15.34 -1.47 -5.12
CA SER A 127 -13.99 -1.70 -4.60
C SER A 127 -13.94 -2.88 -3.63
N SER A 128 -14.93 -2.98 -2.74
CA SER A 128 -15.10 -4.10 -1.81
C SER A 128 -15.28 -5.44 -2.55
N TYR A 129 -16.09 -5.45 -3.62
CA TYR A 129 -16.26 -6.65 -4.47
C TYR A 129 -14.94 -7.06 -5.17
N GLN A 130 -14.21 -6.10 -5.73
CA GLN A 130 -12.91 -6.38 -6.37
C GLN A 130 -11.88 -6.91 -5.37
N PHE A 131 -11.83 -6.33 -4.17
CA PHE A 131 -10.98 -6.82 -3.09
C PHE A 131 -11.36 -8.25 -2.66
N LYS A 132 -12.67 -8.52 -2.55
CA LYS A 132 -13.20 -9.86 -2.23
C LYS A 132 -12.71 -10.90 -3.24
N ARG A 133 -12.88 -10.60 -4.52
CA ARG A 133 -12.50 -11.48 -5.63
C ARG A 133 -10.99 -11.71 -5.70
N THR A 134 -10.19 -10.64 -5.60
CA THR A 134 -8.72 -10.73 -5.66
C THR A 134 -8.14 -11.53 -4.50
N SER A 135 -8.74 -11.44 -3.31
CA SER A 135 -8.36 -12.27 -2.16
C SER A 135 -8.70 -13.75 -2.40
N ASP A 136 -9.92 -14.08 -2.88
CA ASP A 136 -10.30 -15.46 -3.24
C ASP A 136 -9.34 -16.06 -4.27
N GLU A 137 -9.05 -15.30 -5.32
CA GLU A 137 -8.16 -15.70 -6.41
C GLU A 137 -6.73 -15.94 -5.92
N TYR A 138 -6.21 -15.06 -5.06
CA TYR A 138 -4.89 -15.23 -4.47
C TYR A 138 -4.79 -16.52 -3.65
N PHE A 139 -5.78 -16.81 -2.78
CA PHE A 139 -5.75 -18.03 -1.97
C PHE A 139 -5.85 -19.31 -2.81
N GLU A 140 -6.69 -19.33 -3.85
CA GLU A 140 -6.78 -20.48 -4.75
C GLU A 140 -5.53 -20.65 -5.61
N ASN A 141 -4.92 -19.57 -6.08
CA ASN A 141 -3.65 -19.62 -6.82
C ASN A 141 -2.53 -20.17 -5.91
N LYS A 142 -2.37 -19.62 -4.70
CA LYS A 142 -1.37 -20.09 -3.72
C LYS A 142 -1.54 -21.57 -3.38
N ARG A 143 -2.79 -22.02 -3.22
CA ARG A 143 -3.13 -23.42 -2.99
C ARG A 143 -2.75 -24.29 -4.17
N THR A 144 -3.05 -23.84 -5.39
CA THR A 144 -2.79 -24.58 -6.63
C THR A 144 -1.29 -24.72 -6.87
N GLU A 145 -0.52 -23.65 -6.70
CA GLU A 145 0.94 -23.64 -6.78
C GLU A 145 1.56 -24.63 -5.78
N GLU A 146 1.15 -24.55 -4.52
CA GLU A 146 1.69 -25.40 -3.46
C GLU A 146 1.31 -26.87 -3.68
N ARG A 147 0.08 -27.15 -4.10
CA ARG A 147 -0.38 -28.49 -4.47
C ARG A 147 0.40 -29.03 -5.65
N ALA A 148 0.64 -28.24 -6.68
CA ALA A 148 1.42 -28.64 -7.84
C ALA A 148 2.87 -28.98 -7.44
N ARG A 149 3.48 -28.16 -6.58
CA ARG A 149 4.82 -28.43 -6.03
C ARG A 149 4.86 -29.76 -5.26
N VAL A 150 3.95 -29.97 -4.32
CA VAL A 150 3.92 -31.20 -3.50
C VAL A 150 3.62 -32.43 -4.36
N LEU A 151 2.72 -32.33 -5.34
CA LEU A 151 2.43 -33.43 -6.27
C LEU A 151 3.64 -33.76 -7.16
N LYS A 152 4.43 -32.75 -7.57
CA LYS A 152 5.68 -32.96 -8.28
C LYS A 152 6.69 -33.73 -7.43
N GLU A 153 6.91 -33.30 -6.20
CA GLU A 153 7.82 -33.99 -5.25
C GLU A 153 7.36 -35.43 -4.94
N LEU A 154 6.06 -35.64 -4.77
CA LEU A 154 5.48 -36.99 -4.59
C LEU A 154 5.71 -37.87 -5.82
N LYS A 155 5.61 -37.30 -7.02
CA LYS A 155 5.85 -38.02 -8.28
C LYS A 155 7.31 -38.42 -8.42
N GLU A 156 8.23 -37.50 -8.19
CA GLU A 156 9.69 -37.75 -8.25
C GLU A 156 10.11 -38.82 -7.23
N ALA A 157 9.60 -38.71 -5.99
CA ALA A 157 9.86 -39.72 -4.96
C ALA A 157 9.36 -41.12 -5.36
N LYS A 158 8.20 -41.19 -6.03
CA LYS A 158 7.66 -42.45 -6.53
C LYS A 158 8.52 -43.03 -7.65
N GLU A 159 8.95 -42.20 -8.60
CA GLU A 159 9.84 -42.63 -9.69
C GLU A 159 11.17 -43.20 -9.15
N LEU A 160 11.76 -42.56 -8.13
CA LEU A 160 12.98 -43.07 -7.48
C LEU A 160 12.76 -44.41 -6.76
N TYR A 161 11.60 -44.60 -6.13
CA TYR A 161 11.24 -45.87 -5.52
C TYR A 161 11.01 -46.97 -6.56
N ASP A 162 10.30 -46.66 -7.65
CA ASP A 162 10.02 -47.61 -8.73
C ASP A 162 11.32 -48.05 -9.46
N LEU A 163 12.35 -47.20 -9.47
CA LEU A 163 13.69 -47.52 -9.96
C LEU A 163 14.56 -48.30 -8.96
N ASN A 164 14.03 -48.67 -7.80
CA ASN A 164 14.77 -49.27 -6.67
C ASN A 164 15.95 -48.42 -6.18
N ILE A 165 15.94 -47.10 -6.41
CA ILE A 165 16.96 -46.17 -5.90
C ILE A 165 16.70 -45.88 -4.42
N LEU A 166 15.43 -45.74 -4.03
CA LEU A 166 15.01 -45.59 -2.64
C LEU A 166 14.54 -46.93 -2.08
N SER A 167 14.99 -47.25 -0.87
CA SER A 167 14.35 -48.30 -0.08
C SER A 167 12.92 -47.91 0.29
N LYS A 168 12.08 -48.90 0.60
CA LYS A 168 10.71 -48.66 1.09
C LYS A 168 10.66 -47.74 2.31
N THR A 169 11.59 -47.92 3.24
CA THR A 169 11.68 -47.11 4.46
C THR A 169 12.04 -45.65 4.17
N GLU A 170 12.94 -45.39 3.21
CA GLU A 170 13.30 -44.03 2.79
C GLU A 170 12.14 -43.35 2.05
N TYR A 171 11.49 -44.08 1.14
CA TYR A 171 10.29 -43.61 0.45
C TYR A 171 9.17 -43.23 1.43
N ASP A 172 8.84 -44.11 2.38
CA ASP A 172 7.80 -43.86 3.37
C ASP A 172 8.13 -42.64 4.26
N SER A 173 9.41 -42.49 4.63
CA SER A 173 9.90 -41.33 5.40
C SER A 173 9.73 -40.02 4.63
N LEU A 174 9.94 -40.03 3.32
CA LEU A 174 9.86 -38.86 2.45
C LEU A 174 8.40 -38.50 2.10
N ILE A 175 7.54 -39.49 1.83
CA ILE A 175 6.14 -39.28 1.43
C ILE A 175 5.26 -38.80 2.59
N LYS A 176 5.52 -39.27 3.81
CA LYS A 176 4.71 -38.92 5.00
C LYS A 176 4.59 -37.41 5.24
N PRO A 177 5.67 -36.60 5.28
CA PRO A 177 5.55 -35.15 5.44
C PRO A 177 4.90 -34.47 4.23
N LEU A 178 5.11 -34.97 3.00
CA LEU A 178 4.49 -34.42 1.80
C LEU A 178 2.97 -34.59 1.79
N LYS A 179 2.47 -35.78 2.15
CA LYS A 179 1.03 -36.02 2.31
C LYS A 179 0.42 -35.14 3.39
N ARG A 180 1.13 -34.95 4.51
CA ARG A 180 0.71 -34.04 5.58
C ARG A 180 0.62 -32.60 5.09
N LYS A 181 1.65 -32.11 4.40
CA LYS A 181 1.69 -30.75 3.85
C LYS A 181 0.56 -30.50 2.84
N LEU A 182 0.24 -31.50 2.01
CA LEU A 182 -0.89 -31.45 1.08
C LEU A 182 -2.23 -31.31 1.81
N PHE A 183 -2.40 -32.03 2.92
CA PHE A 183 -3.59 -32.00 3.75
C PHE A 183 -3.73 -30.67 4.52
N GLU A 184 -2.67 -30.23 5.19
CA GLU A 184 -2.63 -28.95 5.93
C GLU A 184 -3.02 -27.77 5.05
N LYS A 185 -2.53 -27.73 3.80
CA LYS A 185 -2.87 -26.66 2.86
C LYS A 185 -4.32 -26.72 2.41
N HIS A 186 -4.90 -27.90 2.32
CA HIS A 186 -6.32 -28.03 2.04
C HIS A 186 -7.18 -27.51 3.19
N GLU A 187 -6.83 -27.86 4.42
CA GLU A 187 -7.52 -27.39 5.62
C GLU A 187 -7.43 -25.88 5.81
N GLU A 188 -6.29 -25.26 5.53
CA GLU A 188 -6.13 -23.79 5.62
C GLU A 188 -7.11 -23.04 4.70
N VAL A 189 -7.34 -23.54 3.48
CA VAL A 189 -8.30 -22.93 2.54
C VAL A 189 -9.75 -23.13 3.01
N ILE A 190 -10.09 -24.33 3.50
CA ILE A 190 -11.42 -24.58 4.08
C ILE A 190 -11.65 -23.66 5.28
N TYR A 191 -10.64 -23.54 6.15
CA TYR A 191 -10.68 -22.67 7.31
C TYR A 191 -10.90 -21.21 6.92
N TRP A 192 -10.16 -20.71 5.93
CA TRP A 192 -10.34 -19.34 5.43
C TRP A 192 -11.76 -19.10 4.85
N LYS A 193 -12.25 -20.01 4.01
CA LYS A 193 -13.62 -19.92 3.44
C LYS A 193 -14.69 -19.94 4.53
N SER A 194 -14.54 -20.81 5.54
CA SER A 194 -15.48 -20.89 6.66
C SER A 194 -15.48 -19.63 7.53
N LEU A 195 -14.31 -19.05 7.81
CA LEU A 195 -14.19 -17.78 8.54
C LEU A 195 -14.83 -16.63 7.78
N ARG A 196 -14.60 -16.57 6.47
CA ARG A 196 -15.19 -15.56 5.60
C ARG A 196 -16.70 -15.67 5.56
N TYR A 197 -17.22 -16.88 5.33
CA TYR A 197 -18.65 -17.15 5.37
C TYR A 197 -19.27 -16.73 6.71
N ALA A 198 -18.62 -17.07 7.83
CA ALA A 198 -19.10 -16.70 9.15
C ALA A 198 -19.04 -15.17 9.41
N TYR A 199 -18.05 -14.47 8.85
CA TYR A 199 -17.97 -13.00 8.90
C TYR A 199 -19.10 -12.33 8.10
N GLU A 200 -19.39 -12.84 6.90
CA GLU A 200 -20.38 -12.25 5.98
C GLU A 200 -21.83 -12.50 6.43
N ASN A 201 -22.09 -13.60 7.15
CA ASN A 201 -23.45 -14.02 7.52
C ASN A 201 -23.77 -13.83 9.00
N THR A 202 -22.94 -13.12 9.77
CA THR A 202 -23.24 -12.86 11.18
C THR A 202 -23.80 -11.46 11.38
N ASP A 203 -25.00 -11.39 11.98
CA ASP A 203 -25.60 -10.11 12.37
C ASP A 203 -25.01 -9.54 13.67
N SER A 204 -24.27 -10.36 14.44
CA SER A 204 -23.68 -9.93 15.71
C SER A 204 -22.40 -9.12 15.48
N PRO A 205 -22.33 -7.82 15.84
CA PRO A 205 -21.13 -7.01 15.67
C PRO A 205 -19.93 -7.56 16.45
N LYS A 206 -20.18 -8.25 17.58
CA LYS A 206 -19.16 -8.92 18.39
C LYS A 206 -18.55 -10.11 17.66
N HIS A 207 -19.36 -10.93 17.01
CA HIS A 207 -18.88 -12.05 16.21
C HIS A 207 -18.17 -11.57 14.95
N LYS A 208 -18.72 -10.55 14.28
CA LYS A 208 -18.11 -9.93 13.10
C LYS A 208 -16.68 -9.44 13.39
N ALA A 209 -16.49 -8.72 14.49
CA ALA A 209 -15.15 -8.28 14.94
C ALA A 209 -14.21 -9.47 15.25
N ARG A 210 -14.72 -10.56 15.84
CA ARG A 210 -13.93 -11.76 16.13
C ARG A 210 -13.49 -12.49 14.86
N TYR A 211 -14.37 -12.62 13.86
CA TYR A 211 -14.01 -13.23 12.58
C TYR A 211 -13.07 -12.34 11.78
N LEU A 212 -13.31 -11.03 11.76
CA LEU A 212 -12.42 -10.05 11.14
C LEU A 212 -10.99 -10.15 11.70
N LYS A 213 -10.85 -10.24 13.02
CA LYS A 213 -9.55 -10.44 13.67
C LYS A 213 -8.85 -11.70 13.14
N LYS A 214 -9.56 -12.83 13.06
CA LYS A 214 -9.00 -14.09 12.53
C LYS A 214 -8.63 -13.99 11.05
N LEU A 215 -9.48 -13.35 10.23
CA LEU A 215 -9.20 -13.12 8.81
C LEU A 215 -7.97 -12.24 8.62
N ASN A 216 -7.81 -11.19 9.42
CA ASN A 216 -6.65 -10.29 9.37
C ASN A 216 -5.35 -11.00 9.79
N ILE A 217 -5.40 -11.95 10.72
CA ILE A 217 -4.27 -12.81 11.05
C ILE A 217 -3.85 -13.64 9.83
N LEU A 218 -4.82 -14.24 9.11
CA LEU A 218 -4.53 -14.97 7.88
C LEU A 218 -3.99 -14.04 6.80
N HIS A 219 -4.59 -12.87 6.61
CA HIS A 219 -4.11 -11.90 5.62
C HIS A 219 -2.65 -11.49 5.90
N ALA A 220 -2.31 -11.20 7.16
CA ALA A 220 -0.95 -10.89 7.57
C ALA A 220 0.02 -12.05 7.29
N LYS A 221 -0.35 -13.29 7.66
CA LYS A 221 0.43 -14.51 7.37
C LYS A 221 0.74 -14.67 5.88
N TYR A 222 -0.15 -14.19 5.02
CA TYR A 222 -0.07 -14.35 3.57
C TYR A 222 0.34 -13.09 2.80
N GLY A 223 0.67 -11.99 3.49
CA GLY A 223 1.02 -10.72 2.85
C GLY A 223 -0.12 -10.02 2.12
N LEU A 224 -1.37 -10.31 2.51
CA LEU A 224 -2.57 -9.68 1.95
C LEU A 224 -2.94 -8.40 2.71
N PRO A 225 -3.60 -7.42 2.04
CA PRO A 225 -4.08 -6.22 2.72
C PRO A 225 -5.11 -6.56 3.81
N LEU A 226 -5.08 -5.86 4.93
CA LEU A 226 -6.04 -6.08 6.02
C LEU A 226 -7.46 -5.69 5.61
N ILE A 227 -8.44 -6.46 6.07
CA ILE A 227 -9.86 -6.16 5.94
C ILE A 227 -10.22 -5.11 6.99
N VAL A 228 -10.85 -4.02 6.55
CA VAL A 228 -11.37 -2.95 7.41
C VAL A 228 -12.89 -3.10 7.46
N ASP A 229 -13.47 -3.12 8.67
CA ASP A 229 -14.93 -3.17 8.83
C ASP A 229 -15.50 -1.76 8.86
N GLU A 230 -16.10 -1.35 7.76
CA GLU A 230 -16.67 -0.02 7.57
C GLU A 230 -17.94 0.23 8.40
N SER A 231 -18.58 -0.82 8.93
CA SER A 231 -19.78 -0.67 9.77
C SER A 231 -19.53 0.00 11.14
N LYS A 232 -18.29 0.39 11.43
CA LYS A 232 -17.90 1.10 12.66
C LYS A 232 -17.05 2.33 12.35
N SER A 233 -17.64 3.30 11.65
CA SER A 233 -17.05 4.62 11.42
C SER A 233 -17.32 5.64 12.56
N GLU A 234 -18.10 5.29 13.60
CA GLU A 234 -18.48 6.26 14.65
C GLU A 234 -17.74 6.10 15.99
N ASN A 235 -16.82 5.15 16.14
CA ASN A 235 -16.10 4.96 17.40
C ASN A 235 -14.60 4.65 17.18
N ASP A 236 -13.81 5.72 17.04
CA ASP A 236 -12.36 5.71 16.74
C ASP A 236 -11.52 4.92 17.76
N ASP A 237 -11.95 4.84 19.02
CA ASP A 237 -11.24 4.12 20.07
C ASP A 237 -11.26 2.58 19.88
N PHE A 238 -12.29 2.03 19.22
CA PHE A 238 -12.39 0.59 18.99
C PHE A 238 -11.44 0.09 17.90
N ASN A 239 -11.27 0.84 16.81
CA ASN A 239 -10.31 0.51 15.74
C ASN A 239 -8.85 0.67 16.21
N LYS A 240 -8.60 1.68 17.05
CA LYS A 240 -7.31 1.88 17.72
C LYS A 240 -6.99 0.72 18.68
N LYS A 241 -7.99 0.25 19.44
CA LYS A 241 -7.85 -0.90 20.34
C LYS A 241 -7.71 -2.23 19.60
N ILE A 242 -8.46 -2.48 18.52
CA ILE A 242 -8.31 -3.67 17.67
C ILE A 242 -6.91 -3.76 17.07
N ASN A 243 -6.38 -2.67 16.52
CA ASN A 243 -5.02 -2.67 15.98
C ASN A 243 -3.99 -3.00 17.08
N THR A 244 -4.21 -2.51 18.30
CA THR A 244 -3.34 -2.78 19.45
C THR A 244 -3.50 -4.23 19.97
N ASP A 245 -4.72 -4.76 20.01
CA ASP A 245 -5.03 -6.11 20.48
C ASP A 245 -4.71 -7.22 19.45
N ILE A 246 -4.69 -6.89 18.15
CA ILE A 246 -4.19 -7.77 17.09
C ILE A 246 -2.68 -7.94 17.22
N ILE A 247 -1.96 -6.85 17.53
CA ILE A 247 -0.52 -6.87 17.80
C ILE A 247 -0.19 -7.74 19.02
N ILE A 248 -1.01 -7.67 20.08
CA ILE A 248 -0.77 -8.41 21.34
C ILE A 248 -1.20 -9.89 21.25
N SER A 249 -2.26 -10.25 20.53
CA SER A 249 -2.79 -11.65 20.56
C SER A 249 -2.08 -12.67 19.67
N ASN A 250 -1.10 -12.25 18.86
CA ASN A 250 -0.40 -13.11 17.90
C ASN A 250 0.79 -13.88 18.52
N GLU A 251 1.07 -13.70 19.82
CA GLU A 251 2.21 -14.26 20.57
C GLU A 251 2.49 -15.76 20.44
N LYS A 252 1.50 -16.60 20.13
CA LYS A 252 1.71 -18.07 20.08
C LYS A 252 2.31 -18.57 18.77
N TYR A 253 2.44 -17.70 17.76
CA TYR A 253 2.85 -18.07 16.41
C TYR A 253 3.94 -17.16 15.83
N LEU A 254 4.49 -16.24 16.62
CA LEU A 254 5.53 -15.31 16.16
C LEU A 254 6.91 -15.94 16.29
N SER A 255 7.69 -15.91 15.22
CA SER A 255 9.13 -16.22 15.26
C SER A 255 9.91 -15.05 15.85
N ASP A 256 11.18 -15.26 16.22
CA ASP A 256 12.01 -14.27 16.91
C ASP A 256 12.26 -12.95 16.12
N ASP A 257 11.80 -12.85 14.87
CA ASP A 257 12.05 -11.72 13.94
C ASP A 257 10.79 -11.16 13.21
N ASP A 258 9.59 -11.35 13.75
CA ASP A 258 8.35 -10.98 13.04
C ASP A 258 7.97 -9.49 13.09
N ILE A 259 7.50 -8.95 11.96
CA ILE A 259 6.90 -7.61 11.84
C ILE A 259 5.41 -7.69 12.19
N ILE A 260 4.98 -6.93 13.21
CA ILE A 260 3.66 -7.12 13.85
C ILE A 260 2.62 -6.10 13.34
N GLY A 261 3.03 -5.02 12.69
CA GLY A 261 2.11 -4.16 11.94
C GLY A 261 2.76 -2.93 11.31
N TYR A 262 2.21 -2.49 10.17
CA TYR A 262 2.58 -1.22 9.54
C TYR A 262 1.35 -0.53 8.91
N LYS A 263 1.35 0.80 8.93
CA LYS A 263 0.44 1.64 8.13
C LYS A 263 1.24 2.21 6.96
N THR A 264 1.05 1.69 5.75
CA THR A 264 1.63 2.28 4.54
C THR A 264 0.70 3.34 3.98
N GLY A 265 1.27 4.32 3.26
CA GLY A 265 0.45 5.15 2.37
C GLY A 265 -0.07 4.33 1.18
N PRO A 266 -0.95 4.91 0.34
CA PRO A 266 -1.17 4.36 -1.00
C PRO A 266 0.21 4.16 -1.65
N PHE A 267 0.45 3.01 -2.27
CA PHE A 267 1.72 2.59 -2.91
C PHE A 267 2.81 1.97 -2.03
N GLY A 268 2.55 1.60 -0.77
CA GLY A 268 3.52 0.82 0.02
C GLY A 268 4.77 1.59 0.47
N LYS A 269 4.84 2.90 0.23
CA LYS A 269 5.93 3.76 0.72
C LYS A 269 5.73 4.11 2.20
N PHE A 270 6.82 4.10 2.97
CA PHE A 270 6.83 4.63 4.32
C PHE A 270 6.81 6.17 4.25
N LYS A 271 5.79 6.81 4.81
CA LYS A 271 5.72 8.26 4.97
C LYS A 271 6.35 8.68 6.29
N THR A 272 6.86 9.91 6.36
CA THR A 272 7.18 10.56 7.65
C THR A 272 6.02 10.40 8.63
N GLY A 273 6.34 9.97 9.86
CA GLY A 273 5.37 9.73 10.92
C GLY A 273 4.77 8.32 10.93
N ASN A 274 5.09 7.47 9.96
CA ASN A 274 4.69 6.07 9.98
C ASN A 274 5.33 5.36 11.18
N LYS A 275 4.49 4.61 11.89
CA LYS A 275 4.87 3.81 13.05
C LYS A 275 4.84 2.34 12.65
N VAL A 276 5.91 1.62 12.92
CA VAL A 276 6.03 0.17 12.72
C VAL A 276 6.31 -0.46 14.06
N ILE A 277 5.61 -1.55 14.38
CA ILE A 277 5.85 -2.33 15.59
C ILE A 277 6.40 -3.70 15.18
N PHE A 278 7.50 -4.11 15.79
CA PHE A 278 8.18 -5.38 15.51
C PHE A 278 8.74 -5.98 16.79
N ASN A 279 8.89 -7.31 16.82
CA ASN A 279 9.48 -8.06 17.93
C ASN A 279 10.83 -8.61 17.49
N LEU A 280 11.85 -8.42 18.34
CA LEU A 280 13.18 -9.01 18.17
C LEU A 280 13.59 -9.63 19.50
N GLY A 281 13.71 -10.95 19.54
CA GLY A 281 14.20 -11.69 20.70
C GLY A 281 13.44 -11.42 22.00
N GLY A 282 12.11 -11.31 21.94
CA GLY A 282 11.25 -11.07 23.12
C GLY A 282 11.22 -9.62 23.60
N LYS A 283 11.65 -8.67 22.76
CA LYS A 283 11.58 -7.23 23.00
C LYS A 283 10.72 -6.59 21.92
N LEU A 284 9.74 -5.78 22.34
CA LEU A 284 8.85 -5.09 21.42
C LEU A 284 9.40 -3.70 21.12
N TYR A 285 9.53 -3.38 19.83
CA TYR A 285 10.06 -2.10 19.37
C TYR A 285 9.03 -1.34 18.55
N LYS A 286 9.12 -0.02 18.60
CA LYS A 286 8.41 0.94 17.76
C LYS A 286 9.40 1.71 16.94
N ALA A 287 9.43 1.48 15.63
CA ALA A 287 10.10 2.38 14.70
C ALA A 287 9.16 3.52 14.33
N THR A 288 9.67 4.75 14.36
CA THR A 288 9.05 5.90 13.71
C THR A 288 9.97 6.37 12.59
N VAL A 289 9.43 6.42 11.38
CA VAL A 289 10.18 6.86 10.20
C VAL A 289 10.04 8.37 10.04
N TYR A 290 11.15 9.07 9.88
CA TYR A 290 11.22 10.50 9.60
C TYR A 290 11.94 10.71 8.27
N GLU A 291 11.25 11.24 7.28
CA GLU A 291 11.85 11.62 6.00
C GLU A 291 12.41 13.03 6.14
N LYS A 292 13.72 13.17 5.90
CA LYS A 292 14.42 14.46 5.78
C LYS A 292 14.80 14.68 4.33
N SER A 293 15.14 15.93 3.98
CA SER A 293 15.41 16.34 2.59
C SER A 293 16.47 15.51 1.86
N SER A 294 17.45 14.94 2.59
CA SER A 294 18.55 14.16 2.00
C SER A 294 18.66 12.72 2.51
N PHE A 295 17.86 12.30 3.49
CA PHE A 295 17.90 10.94 4.04
C PHE A 295 16.64 10.59 4.84
N THR A 296 16.41 9.30 5.04
CA THR A 296 15.41 8.81 6.01
C THR A 296 16.08 8.50 7.34
N GLU A 297 15.52 9.03 8.42
CA GLU A 297 15.90 8.71 9.80
C GLU A 297 14.84 7.77 10.39
N VAL A 298 15.25 6.61 10.91
CA VAL A 298 14.35 5.71 11.62
C VAL A 298 14.73 5.73 13.10
N LYS A 299 13.84 6.26 13.94
CA LYS A 299 14.00 6.21 15.39
C LYS A 299 13.29 4.98 15.91
N VAL A 300 14.04 4.11 16.60
CA VAL A 300 13.48 2.91 17.19
C VAL A 300 13.46 3.06 18.69
N TYR A 301 12.28 2.82 19.26
CA TYR A 301 12.02 2.87 20.68
C TYR A 301 11.67 1.47 21.16
N LYS A 302 12.41 0.97 22.14
CA LYS A 302 11.96 -0.19 22.90
C LYS A 302 10.73 0.21 23.70
N ILE A 303 9.61 -0.50 23.51
CA ILE A 303 8.36 -0.22 24.22
C ILE A 303 8.18 -1.19 25.39
N PHE A 304 8.41 -2.48 25.14
CA PHE A 304 8.18 -3.53 26.12
C PHE A 304 9.32 -4.55 26.11
N GLU A 305 9.58 -5.14 27.27
CA GLU A 305 10.50 -6.26 27.45
C GLU A 305 9.80 -7.38 28.21
N LYS A 306 10.10 -8.62 27.83
CA LYS A 306 9.56 -9.79 28.51
C LYS A 306 10.46 -10.16 29.69
N ASN A 307 10.01 -9.87 30.90
CA ASN A 307 10.67 -10.26 32.15
C ASN A 307 9.86 -11.39 32.80
N ASN A 308 10.48 -12.56 32.98
CA ASN A 308 9.85 -13.74 33.59
C ASN A 308 8.50 -14.13 32.95
N GLY A 309 8.43 -14.02 31.61
CA GLY A 309 7.22 -14.37 30.86
C GLY A 309 6.11 -13.30 30.86
N LYS A 310 6.29 -12.17 31.56
CA LYS A 310 5.37 -11.03 31.55
C LYS A 310 5.98 -9.85 30.79
N TRP A 311 5.14 -9.12 30.05
CA TRP A 311 5.57 -7.88 29.41
C TRP A 311 5.56 -6.75 30.42
N GLU A 312 6.70 -6.09 30.54
CA GLU A 312 6.86 -4.89 31.35
C GLU A 312 7.20 -3.73 30.42
N GLU A 313 6.59 -2.58 30.67
CA GLU A 313 6.89 -1.36 29.92
C GLU A 313 8.34 -0.96 30.19
N SER A 314 9.09 -0.65 29.14
CA SER A 314 10.50 -0.33 29.31
C SER A 314 10.64 0.97 30.12
N PRO A 315 11.41 0.99 31.22
CA PRO A 315 11.41 2.10 32.17
C PRO A 315 11.90 3.42 31.57
N LYS A 316 12.62 3.37 30.44
CA LYS A 316 12.93 4.52 29.57
C LYS A 316 12.98 4.06 28.12
N PRO A 317 12.47 4.86 27.15
CA PRO A 317 12.67 4.56 25.74
C PRO A 317 14.18 4.62 25.44
N GLU A 318 14.82 3.47 25.30
CA GLU A 318 16.15 3.41 24.70
C GLU A 318 16.01 3.81 23.23
N VAL A 319 16.61 4.95 22.88
CA VAL A 319 16.57 5.47 21.52
C VAL A 319 17.75 4.89 20.76
N GLY A 320 17.50 3.81 20.03
CA GLY A 320 18.41 3.35 19.00
C GLY A 320 18.20 4.16 17.73
N THR A 321 19.27 4.80 17.21
CA THR A 321 19.25 5.31 15.82
C THR A 321 19.84 4.22 14.93
N ILE A 322 18.98 3.45 14.24
CA ILE A 322 19.44 2.29 13.46
C ILE A 322 20.11 2.72 12.16
N ALA A 323 19.72 3.86 11.58
CA ALA A 323 20.42 4.40 10.43
C ALA A 323 20.25 5.93 10.31
N LYS A 324 21.38 6.63 10.21
CA LYS A 324 21.47 7.93 9.55
C LYS A 324 22.02 7.63 8.16
N SER A 325 21.42 8.18 7.10
CA SER A 325 21.87 8.10 5.69
C SER A 325 21.36 6.96 4.80
N ILE A 326 20.18 6.37 5.04
CA ILE A 326 19.55 5.56 3.98
C ILE A 326 18.98 6.53 2.93
N PRO A 327 19.44 6.48 1.66
CA PRO A 327 18.78 7.23 0.60
C PRO A 327 17.34 6.73 0.47
N THR A 328 16.37 7.63 0.43
CA THR A 328 14.92 7.38 0.52
C THR A 328 14.39 6.26 -0.40
N ARG A 329 15.13 5.92 -1.45
CA ARG A 329 14.78 4.89 -2.44
C ARG A 329 15.03 3.44 -1.99
N TYR A 330 15.71 3.21 -0.85
CA TYR A 330 16.14 1.87 -0.40
C TYR A 330 15.39 1.31 0.82
N ILE A 331 14.28 1.94 1.25
CA ILE A 331 13.58 1.58 2.49
C ILE A 331 12.88 0.20 2.43
N SER A 332 12.77 -0.42 1.24
CA SER A 332 12.13 -1.73 1.08
C SER A 332 12.84 -2.89 1.79
N TYR A 333 14.07 -2.69 2.29
CA TYR A 333 14.85 -3.73 2.98
C TYR A 333 15.59 -3.18 4.22
N LEU A 334 14.84 -2.83 5.27
CA LEU A 334 15.44 -2.62 6.59
C LEU A 334 15.66 -3.97 7.26
N LYS A 335 16.90 -4.49 7.19
CA LYS A 335 17.32 -5.63 8.00
C LYS A 335 17.79 -5.09 9.36
N VAL A 336 17.02 -5.34 10.41
CA VAL A 336 17.44 -5.05 11.79
C VAL A 336 18.23 -6.26 12.27
N THR A 337 19.53 -6.08 12.51
CA THR A 337 20.35 -7.08 13.22
C THR A 337 20.43 -6.70 14.70
N PRO A 338 20.42 -7.69 15.62
CA PRO A 338 20.43 -7.46 17.06
C PRO A 338 21.61 -6.64 17.57
#